data_AF-A0AA44JWK3-F1
#
_entry.id   AF-A0AA44JWK3-F1
#
_cell.length_a   1.000
_cell.length_b   1.000
_cell.length_c   1.000
_cell.angle_alpha   90.00
_cell.angle_beta   90.00
_cell.angle_gamma   90.00
#
_symmetry.space_group_name_H-M   'P 1'
#
loop_
_entity.id
_entity.type
_entity.pdbx_description
1 polymer ?
#
loop_
_entity_poly.entity_id
_entity_poly.type
_entity_poly.pdbx_seq_one_letter_code
_entity_poly.pdbx_strand_id
1 'polypeptide(L)'
;MSVKKFILLICSLMMSVYVSAAANPYWYYSFISSQYSPWLEQDFQSSNAWFECSELDKPLFCSDLVTIHATQVYATISFEHDTSATSTKSTSPTTLLLSSEFSLVNFNNLQLGLRQDGFKLKKLLIDGVTLDIEQEMKHQSVASVDREVLLLINRYSATKPRTLYWQSADKSRSAVWKSDLNGITITYTR
;
A
#
# COMPACT_ATOMS: atom_id res chain seq x y z
N MET A 1 -61.73 10.21 37.66
CA MET A 1 -60.39 9.65 37.93
C MET A 1 -59.69 9.44 36.59
N SER A 2 -58.76 10.33 36.21
CA SER A 2 -58.07 10.26 34.92
C SER A 2 -56.62 9.83 35.14
N VAL A 3 -56.26 8.69 34.56
CA VAL A 3 -54.95 8.05 34.70
C VAL A 3 -54.01 8.56 33.61
N LYS A 4 -52.82 8.96 34.07
CA LYS A 4 -51.64 9.41 33.33
C LYS A 4 -51.31 8.54 32.11
N LYS A 5 -50.89 9.15 31.00
CA LYS A 5 -49.96 8.53 30.04
C LYS A 5 -48.89 9.54 29.64
N PHE A 6 -47.81 9.51 30.39
CA PHE A 6 -46.50 10.03 30.02
C PHE A 6 -45.78 8.85 29.35
N ILE A 7 -45.62 8.88 28.02
CA ILE A 7 -44.87 7.85 27.30
C ILE A 7 -43.71 8.53 26.56
N LEU A 8 -42.55 8.35 27.18
CA LEU A 8 -41.20 8.23 26.64
C LEU A 8 -40.98 8.68 25.18
N LEU A 9 -40.38 9.86 25.03
CA LEU A 9 -39.66 10.25 23.83
C LEU A 9 -38.17 9.88 24.05
N ILE A 10 -37.83 8.60 23.85
CA ILE A 10 -36.44 8.13 23.81
C ILE A 10 -36.25 7.44 22.47
N CYS A 11 -36.16 8.22 21.39
CA CYS A 11 -35.68 7.73 20.11
C CYS A 11 -34.20 8.08 20.00
N SER A 12 -33.41 7.21 20.62
CA SER A 12 -32.12 6.73 20.17
C SER A 12 -31.28 7.70 19.34
N LEU A 13 -30.39 8.37 20.05
CA LEU A 13 -29.15 8.97 19.59
C LEU A 13 -28.35 7.91 18.78
N MET A 14 -28.59 7.83 17.47
CA MET A 14 -27.67 7.19 16.53
C MET A 14 -26.45 8.12 16.40
N MET A 15 -25.63 8.19 17.43
CA MET A 15 -24.23 8.59 17.25
C MET A 15 -23.61 7.51 16.38
N SER A 16 -23.60 7.76 15.07
CA SER A 16 -22.67 7.12 14.15
C SER A 16 -21.28 7.29 14.74
N VAL A 17 -20.78 6.20 15.32
CA VAL A 17 -19.37 6.09 15.67
C VAL A 17 -18.64 6.13 14.34
N TYR A 18 -18.20 7.32 13.93
CA TYR A 18 -17.25 7.45 12.84
C TYR A 18 -15.98 6.78 13.32
N VAL A 19 -15.83 5.50 12.99
CA VAL A 19 -14.54 4.83 13.03
C VAL A 19 -13.70 5.57 11.99
N SER A 20 -13.00 6.62 12.42
CA SER A 20 -12.01 7.28 11.60
C SER A 20 -10.85 6.32 11.48
N ALA A 21 -10.86 5.50 10.42
CA ALA A 21 -9.63 4.90 9.95
C ALA A 21 -8.66 6.04 9.66
N ALA A 22 -7.45 5.99 10.23
CA ALA A 22 -6.44 7.01 9.94
C ALA A 22 -6.24 7.06 8.43
N ALA A 23 -6.61 8.20 7.82
CA ALA A 23 -6.50 8.38 6.39
C ALA A 23 -5.02 8.41 6.00
N ASN A 24 -4.69 7.74 4.89
CA ASN A 24 -3.34 7.80 4.33
C ASN A 24 -3.00 9.24 3.90
N PRO A 25 -1.73 9.68 3.95
CA PRO A 25 -1.32 10.99 3.47
C PRO A 25 -1.71 11.20 2.00
N TYR A 26 -2.06 12.44 1.63
CA TYR A 26 -2.61 12.71 0.30
C TYR A 26 -1.67 12.33 -0.87
N TRP A 27 -0.36 12.48 -0.69
CA TRP A 27 0.65 12.11 -1.69
C TRP A 27 0.65 10.61 -2.03
N TYR A 28 0.15 9.75 -1.13
CA TYR A 28 0.10 8.30 -1.31
C TYR A 28 -0.92 7.88 -2.38
N TYR A 29 -2.05 8.57 -2.48
CA TYR A 29 -3.20 8.13 -3.29
C TYR A 29 -2.90 7.97 -4.78
N SER A 30 -2.00 8.80 -5.32
CA SER A 30 -1.63 8.70 -6.73
C SER A 30 -0.74 7.47 -7.03
N PHE A 31 -0.13 6.83 -6.03
CA PHE A 31 0.58 5.55 -6.18
C PHE A 31 -0.36 4.34 -6.22
N ILE A 32 -1.63 4.50 -5.81
CA ILE A 32 -2.60 3.41 -5.75
C ILE A 32 -3.75 3.53 -6.75
N SER A 33 -4.07 4.73 -7.23
CA SER A 33 -5.11 4.91 -8.27
C SER A 33 -4.81 6.05 -9.25
N SER A 34 -5.17 5.85 -10.52
CA SER A 34 -5.01 6.77 -11.66
C SER A 34 -5.92 7.98 -11.57
N GLN A 35 -6.94 7.92 -10.71
CA GLN A 35 -7.87 9.02 -10.49
C GLN A 35 -7.25 10.21 -9.74
N TYR A 36 -6.08 10.04 -9.12
CA TYR A 36 -5.42 11.08 -8.35
C TYR A 36 -4.19 11.61 -9.10
N SER A 37 -4.07 12.93 -9.13
CA SER A 37 -2.90 13.60 -9.71
C SER A 37 -1.63 13.28 -8.92
N PRO A 38 -0.51 12.96 -9.60
CA PRO A 38 0.79 12.84 -8.95
C PRO A 38 1.19 14.17 -8.32
N TRP A 39 1.85 14.09 -7.16
CA TRP A 39 2.72 15.17 -6.73
C TRP A 39 3.91 15.25 -7.69
N LEU A 40 4.34 16.47 -7.97
CA LEU A 40 5.53 16.77 -8.74
C LEU A 40 6.72 16.96 -7.80
N GLU A 41 7.93 16.95 -8.33
CA GLU A 41 9.16 17.14 -7.54
C GLU A 41 9.10 18.39 -6.64
N GLN A 42 8.57 19.52 -7.13
CA GLN A 42 8.44 20.75 -6.37
C GLN A 42 7.50 20.63 -5.17
N ASP A 43 6.48 19.76 -5.24
CA ASP A 43 5.56 19.51 -4.14
C ASP A 43 6.29 18.79 -2.98
N PHE A 44 7.22 17.88 -3.30
CA PHE A 44 8.06 17.23 -2.29
C PHE A 44 9.09 18.21 -1.70
N GLN A 45 9.72 19.05 -2.53
CA GLN A 45 10.69 20.06 -2.07
C GLN A 45 10.09 21.12 -1.15
N SER A 46 8.84 21.52 -1.40
CA SER A 46 8.15 22.55 -0.61
C SER A 46 7.41 21.99 0.60
N SER A 47 7.31 20.66 0.72
CA SER A 47 6.66 20.00 1.84
C SER A 47 7.57 19.95 3.07
N ASN A 48 6.98 20.11 4.26
CA ASN A 48 7.67 19.87 5.53
C ASN A 48 7.70 18.40 5.95
N ALA A 49 7.07 17.49 5.17
CA ALA A 49 7.02 16.06 5.47
C ALA A 49 8.17 15.26 4.82
N TRP A 50 8.99 15.93 4.01
CA TRP A 50 10.01 15.32 3.18
C TRP A 50 11.31 16.09 3.28
N PHE A 51 12.42 15.37 3.14
CA PHE A 51 13.76 15.95 3.02
C PHE A 51 14.53 15.22 1.92
N GLU A 52 15.44 15.94 1.26
CA GLU A 52 16.32 15.35 0.26
C GLU A 52 17.35 14.44 0.95
N CYS A 53 17.45 13.20 0.47
CA CYS A 53 18.33 12.16 1.02
C CYS A 53 19.17 11.48 -0.06
N SER A 54 19.33 12.15 -1.21
CA SER A 54 20.15 11.68 -2.32
C SER A 54 21.64 11.77 -1.95
N GLU A 55 22.41 10.73 -2.27
CA GLU A 55 23.89 10.77 -2.24
C GLU A 55 24.48 11.02 -3.64
N LEU A 56 23.64 10.94 -4.68
CA LEU A 56 23.98 11.08 -6.10
C LEU A 56 23.10 12.18 -6.70
N ASP A 57 23.43 12.68 -7.90
CA ASP A 57 22.67 13.72 -8.66
C ASP A 57 21.24 13.29 -9.10
N LYS A 58 20.58 12.41 -8.35
CA LYS A 58 19.21 11.94 -8.60
C LYS A 58 18.31 12.43 -7.47
N PRO A 59 17.20 13.14 -7.78
CA PRO A 59 16.25 13.55 -6.77
C PRO A 59 15.71 12.31 -6.03
N LEU A 60 16.00 12.25 -4.73
CA LEU A 60 15.55 11.21 -3.82
C LEU A 60 15.05 11.90 -2.55
N PHE A 61 13.78 11.68 -2.21
CA PHE A 61 13.17 12.25 -1.02
C PHE A 61 12.84 11.16 -0.03
N CYS A 62 13.16 11.41 1.23
CA CYS A 62 12.86 10.53 2.35
C CYS A 62 11.87 11.24 3.29
N SER A 63 10.98 10.46 3.89
CA SER A 63 10.14 10.93 4.98
C SER A 63 10.69 10.46 6.32
N ASP A 64 10.28 11.13 7.40
CA ASP A 64 10.27 10.52 8.73
C ASP A 64 9.19 9.41 8.80
N LEU A 65 8.86 8.93 10.00
CA LEU A 65 7.77 7.99 10.20
C LEU A 65 6.43 8.61 9.79
N VAL A 66 5.76 7.95 8.84
CA VAL A 66 4.41 8.26 8.40
C VAL A 66 3.50 7.06 8.63
N THR A 67 2.22 7.29 8.85
CA THR A 67 1.24 6.21 9.02
C THR A 67 0.60 5.88 7.69
N ILE A 68 0.78 4.64 7.22
CA ILE A 68 0.10 4.06 6.06
C ILE A 68 -0.58 2.77 6.51
N HIS A 69 -1.88 2.62 6.25
CA HIS A 69 -2.64 1.41 6.62
C HIS A 69 -2.48 1.04 8.10
N ALA A 70 -2.63 2.04 8.98
CA ALA A 70 -2.42 1.91 10.43
C ALA A 70 -1.02 1.37 10.84
N THR A 71 -0.02 1.50 9.96
CA THR A 71 1.36 1.05 10.18
C THR A 71 2.31 2.23 10.03
N GLN A 72 3.23 2.39 10.98
CA GLN A 72 4.32 3.36 10.86
C GLN A 72 5.37 2.83 9.90
N VAL A 73 5.66 3.62 8.87
CA VAL A 73 6.60 3.30 7.80
C VAL A 73 7.46 4.50 7.48
N TYR A 74 8.67 4.26 6.96
CA TYR A 74 9.43 5.27 6.24
C TYR A 74 9.08 5.19 4.77
N ALA A 75 8.92 6.35 4.13
CA ALA A 75 8.65 6.45 2.70
C ALA A 75 9.86 7.05 1.98
N THR A 76 10.15 6.52 0.81
CA THR A 76 11.19 7.02 -0.09
C THR A 76 10.62 7.18 -1.49
N ILE A 77 10.87 8.33 -2.10
CA ILE A 77 10.39 8.69 -3.44
C ILE A 77 11.58 8.85 -4.36
N SER A 78 11.53 8.22 -5.53
CA SER A 78 12.54 8.41 -6.58
C SER A 78 11.93 8.89 -7.89
N PHE A 79 12.73 9.68 -8.61
CA PHE A 79 12.40 10.24 -9.91
C PHE A 79 13.31 9.62 -10.98
N GLU A 80 12.78 9.44 -12.19
CA GLU A 80 13.57 9.02 -13.35
C GLU A 80 14.33 10.23 -13.91
N HIS A 81 15.64 10.07 -14.10
CA HIS A 81 16.50 11.10 -14.68
C HIS A 81 16.53 10.91 -16.19
N ASP A 82 15.96 11.85 -16.95
CA ASP A 82 16.14 11.89 -18.39
C ASP A 82 17.52 12.51 -18.67
N THR A 83 18.52 11.67 -18.98
CA THR A 83 19.90 12.12 -19.28
C THR A 83 20.02 12.96 -20.56
N SER A 84 18.90 13.23 -21.24
CA SER A 84 18.84 13.74 -22.61
C SER A 84 18.30 15.17 -22.75
N ALA A 85 17.71 15.77 -21.71
CA ALA A 85 16.88 16.96 -21.89
C ALA A 85 17.19 18.05 -20.86
N THR A 86 17.45 19.25 -21.40
CA THR A 86 17.45 20.55 -20.75
C THR A 86 16.43 20.61 -19.60
N SER A 87 16.95 20.76 -18.39
CA SER A 87 16.26 20.74 -17.10
C SER A 87 15.24 21.89 -16.96
N THR A 88 14.02 21.69 -17.43
CA THR A 88 12.86 22.56 -17.10
C THR A 88 11.53 21.82 -16.98
N LYS A 89 11.50 20.48 -17.12
CA LYS A 89 10.26 19.71 -17.00
C LYS A 89 10.08 19.20 -15.57
N SER A 90 9.01 19.65 -14.93
CA SER A 90 8.55 19.11 -13.65
C SER A 90 8.19 17.63 -13.82
N THR A 91 8.91 16.76 -13.11
CA THR A 91 8.82 15.30 -13.30
C THR A 91 7.99 14.70 -12.17
N SER A 92 7.14 13.73 -12.53
CA SER A 92 6.38 12.94 -11.56
C SER A 92 7.23 11.79 -11.01
N PRO A 93 7.01 11.35 -9.77
CA PRO A 93 7.79 10.28 -9.17
C PRO A 93 7.52 8.94 -9.86
N THR A 94 8.59 8.18 -10.09
CA THR A 94 8.53 6.88 -10.75
C THR A 94 8.23 5.78 -9.74
N THR A 95 8.80 5.87 -8.53
CA THR A 95 8.58 4.87 -7.49
C THR A 95 8.35 5.46 -6.11
N LEU A 96 7.57 4.73 -5.31
CA LEU A 96 7.43 4.91 -3.87
C LEU A 96 7.87 3.61 -3.20
N LEU A 97 8.83 3.70 -2.28
CA LEU A 97 9.22 2.62 -1.39
C LEU A 97 8.68 2.92 0.01
N LEU A 98 7.86 2.02 0.55
CA LEU A 98 7.52 1.99 1.97
C LEU A 98 8.38 0.94 2.67
N SER A 99 8.92 1.25 3.83
CA SER A 99 9.73 0.33 4.64
C SER A 99 9.30 0.36 6.11
N SER A 100 9.33 -0.80 6.74
CA SER A 100 8.99 -0.99 8.16
C SER A 100 9.74 -2.19 8.72
N GLU A 101 9.97 -2.18 10.03
CA GLU A 101 10.44 -3.37 10.75
C GLU A 101 9.40 -4.49 10.67
N PHE A 102 9.87 -5.74 10.73
CA PHE A 102 8.96 -6.87 10.75
C PHE A 102 8.22 -6.96 12.09
N SER A 103 6.89 -6.98 12.02
CA SER A 103 6.04 -7.51 13.08
C SER A 103 4.85 -8.19 12.43
N LEU A 104 4.23 -9.16 13.10
CA LEU A 104 3.04 -9.83 12.56
C LEU A 104 1.88 -8.83 12.36
N VAL A 105 1.82 -7.79 13.20
CA VAL A 105 0.83 -6.71 13.07
C VAL A 105 1.07 -5.91 11.79
N ASN A 106 2.29 -5.41 11.59
CA ASN A 106 2.65 -4.63 10.38
C ASN A 106 2.45 -5.47 9.12
N PHE A 107 2.87 -6.73 9.17
CA PHE A 107 2.70 -7.70 8.08
C PHE A 107 1.23 -7.83 7.67
N ASN A 108 0.33 -8.02 8.63
CA ASN A 108 -1.10 -8.16 8.34
C ASN A 108 -1.71 -6.84 7.88
N ASN A 109 -1.45 -5.74 8.58
CA ASN A 109 -2.03 -4.43 8.29
C ASN A 109 -1.69 -3.95 6.89
N LEU A 110 -0.41 -4.02 6.52
CA LEU A 110 0.03 -3.61 5.19
C LEU A 110 -0.57 -4.51 4.09
N GLN A 111 -0.72 -5.83 4.32
CA GLN A 111 -1.28 -6.76 3.32
C GLN A 111 -2.77 -6.52 3.12
N LEU A 112 -3.48 -6.20 4.20
CA LEU A 112 -4.89 -5.81 4.13
C LEU A 112 -5.03 -4.45 3.45
N GLY A 113 -4.13 -3.52 3.73
CA GLY A 113 -4.06 -2.20 3.11
C GLY A 113 -3.95 -2.26 1.58
N LEU A 114 -3.03 -3.06 1.04
CA LEU A 114 -2.95 -3.27 -0.41
C LEU A 114 -4.26 -3.78 -1.03
N ARG A 115 -4.96 -4.69 -0.34
CA ARG A 115 -6.25 -5.20 -0.81
C ARG A 115 -7.33 -4.11 -0.76
N GLN A 116 -7.34 -3.31 0.30
CA GLN A 116 -8.25 -2.16 0.44
C GLN A 116 -8.00 -1.11 -0.64
N ASP A 117 -6.74 -0.92 -1.05
CA ASP A 117 -6.34 -0.06 -2.16
C ASP A 117 -6.72 -0.63 -3.55
N GLY A 118 -7.34 -1.81 -3.60
CA GLY A 118 -7.81 -2.42 -4.85
C GLY A 118 -6.75 -3.21 -5.61
N PHE A 119 -5.59 -3.49 -5.00
CA PHE A 119 -4.58 -4.35 -5.60
C PHE A 119 -4.97 -5.82 -5.48
N LYS A 120 -4.65 -6.58 -6.54
CA LYS A 120 -4.82 -8.03 -6.60
C LYS A 120 -3.47 -8.71 -6.68
N LEU A 121 -3.32 -9.80 -5.94
CA LEU A 121 -2.11 -10.62 -5.97
C LEU A 121 -2.03 -11.35 -7.31
N LYS A 122 -0.87 -11.29 -7.96
CA LYS A 122 -0.65 -11.87 -9.29
C LYS A 122 0.38 -13.00 -9.27
N LYS A 123 1.36 -12.88 -8.39
CA LYS A 123 2.43 -13.87 -8.24
C LYS A 123 2.95 -13.81 -6.81
N LEU A 124 3.32 -14.96 -6.27
CA LEU A 124 4.02 -15.07 -5.00
C LEU A 124 5.22 -15.99 -5.11
N LEU A 125 6.29 -15.59 -4.42
CA LEU A 125 7.49 -16.36 -4.19
C LEU A 125 7.67 -16.46 -2.67
N ILE A 126 7.68 -17.68 -2.12
CA ILE A 126 7.89 -17.92 -0.69
C ILE A 126 8.94 -19.03 -0.54
N ASP A 127 10.06 -18.72 0.11
CA ASP A 127 11.15 -19.68 0.36
C ASP A 127 11.57 -20.46 -0.91
N GLY A 128 11.69 -19.74 -2.04
CA GLY A 128 12.04 -20.31 -3.35
C GLY A 128 10.89 -20.94 -4.14
N VAL A 129 9.72 -21.18 -3.53
CA VAL A 129 8.54 -21.72 -4.21
C VAL A 129 7.74 -20.60 -4.87
N THR A 130 7.51 -20.72 -6.18
CA THR A 130 6.77 -19.73 -6.98
C THR A 130 5.38 -20.24 -7.33
N LEU A 131 4.37 -19.37 -7.23
CA LEU A 131 3.04 -19.56 -7.80
C LEU A 131 2.66 -18.31 -8.60
N ASP A 132 2.42 -18.49 -9.90
CA ASP A 132 1.94 -17.44 -10.82
C ASP A 132 0.43 -17.58 -10.99
N ILE A 133 -0.32 -16.73 -10.28
CA ILE A 133 -1.78 -16.81 -10.19
C ILE A 133 -2.42 -16.51 -11.54
N GLU A 134 -1.89 -15.53 -12.28
CA GLU A 134 -2.41 -15.20 -13.61
C GLU A 134 -2.23 -16.35 -14.60
N GLN A 135 -1.13 -17.09 -14.50
CA GLN A 135 -0.91 -18.27 -15.32
C GLN A 135 -1.80 -19.45 -14.91
N GLU A 136 -1.94 -19.74 -13.61
CA GLU A 136 -2.77 -20.84 -13.13
C GLU A 136 -4.26 -20.64 -13.44
N MET A 137 -4.75 -19.40 -13.37
CA MET A 137 -6.15 -19.07 -13.72
C MET A 137 -6.50 -19.32 -15.20
N LYS A 138 -5.51 -19.54 -16.09
CA LYS A 138 -5.78 -19.95 -17.48
C LYS A 138 -6.17 -21.41 -17.62
N HIS A 139 -5.82 -22.23 -16.62
CA HIS A 139 -5.94 -23.68 -16.67
C HIS A 139 -6.86 -24.23 -15.58
N GLN A 140 -7.06 -23.47 -14.50
CA GLN A 140 -7.83 -23.87 -13.32
C GLN A 140 -8.97 -22.88 -13.02
N SER A 141 -9.96 -23.32 -12.24
CA SER A 141 -11.01 -22.43 -11.73
C SER A 141 -10.45 -21.49 -10.66
N VAL A 142 -11.06 -20.31 -10.52
CA VAL A 142 -10.67 -19.31 -9.50
C VAL A 142 -10.61 -19.93 -8.10
N ALA A 143 -11.62 -20.73 -7.72
CA ALA A 143 -11.67 -21.38 -6.41
C ALA A 143 -10.52 -22.38 -6.18
N SER A 144 -10.05 -23.05 -7.24
CA SER A 144 -8.90 -23.95 -7.17
C SER A 144 -7.61 -23.17 -6.90
N VAL A 145 -7.38 -22.11 -7.70
CA VAL A 145 -6.20 -21.26 -7.56
C VAL A 145 -6.18 -20.55 -6.19
N ASP A 146 -7.31 -20.04 -5.72
CA ASP A 146 -7.44 -19.41 -4.41
C ASP A 146 -7.06 -20.39 -3.28
N ARG A 147 -7.50 -21.64 -3.39
CA ARG A 147 -7.12 -22.70 -2.43
C ARG A 147 -5.61 -22.95 -2.45
N GLU A 148 -4.99 -23.03 -3.62
CA GLU A 148 -3.54 -23.23 -3.75
C GLU A 148 -2.75 -22.08 -3.14
N VAL A 149 -3.18 -20.84 -3.39
CA VAL A 149 -2.58 -19.64 -2.80
C VAL A 149 -2.65 -19.69 -1.27
N LEU A 150 -3.82 -20.01 -0.70
CA LEU A 150 -3.99 -20.13 0.75
C LEU A 150 -3.11 -21.23 1.35
N LEU A 151 -3.05 -22.40 0.70
CA LEU A 151 -2.20 -23.50 1.14
C LEU A 151 -0.72 -23.11 1.11
N LEU A 152 -0.28 -22.39 0.08
CA LEU A 152 1.10 -21.96 -0.04
C LEU A 152 1.45 -20.90 1.02
N ILE A 153 0.59 -19.89 1.23
CA ILE A 153 0.81 -18.86 2.25
C ILE A 153 0.88 -19.47 3.65
N ASN A 154 -0.07 -20.36 3.99
CA ASN A 154 -0.19 -20.97 5.31
C ASN A 154 0.89 -22.02 5.62
N ARG A 155 1.54 -22.58 4.60
CA ARG A 155 2.64 -23.53 4.78
C ARG A 155 3.85 -22.93 5.46
N TYR A 156 4.09 -21.62 5.29
CA TYR A 156 5.31 -20.97 5.75
C TYR A 156 5.03 -19.94 6.83
N SER A 157 5.89 -19.87 7.86
CA SER A 157 5.89 -18.80 8.86
C SER A 157 5.95 -17.42 8.18
N ALA A 158 5.28 -16.41 8.73
CA ALA A 158 5.32 -15.02 8.26
C ALA A 158 6.76 -14.45 8.13
N THR A 159 7.70 -14.95 8.93
CA THR A 159 9.13 -14.53 8.94
C THR A 159 9.97 -15.11 7.80
N LYS A 160 9.43 -16.08 7.04
CA LYS A 160 10.15 -16.63 5.88
C LYS A 160 10.24 -15.58 4.77
N PRO A 161 11.36 -15.52 4.01
CA PRO A 161 11.49 -14.60 2.89
C PRO A 161 10.36 -14.78 1.87
N ARG A 162 9.69 -13.67 1.54
CA ARG A 162 8.60 -13.61 0.57
C ARG A 162 8.81 -12.47 -0.40
N THR A 163 8.42 -12.67 -1.64
CA THR A 163 8.18 -11.62 -2.62
C THR A 163 6.80 -11.82 -3.22
N LEU A 164 5.91 -10.83 -3.07
CA LEU A 164 4.56 -10.86 -3.59
C LEU A 164 4.39 -9.74 -4.62
N TYR A 165 3.85 -10.07 -5.78
CA TYR A 165 3.63 -9.13 -6.88
C TYR A 165 2.14 -8.83 -6.97
N TRP A 166 1.82 -7.55 -6.86
CA TRP A 166 0.47 -7.03 -6.84
C TRP A 166 0.24 -6.09 -8.02
N GLN A 167 -1.00 -6.00 -8.47
CA GLN A 167 -1.39 -5.05 -9.52
C GLN A 167 -2.76 -4.45 -9.26
N SER A 168 -2.93 -3.17 -9.60
CA SER A 168 -4.22 -2.51 -9.61
C SER A 168 -5.16 -3.11 -10.65
N ALA A 169 -6.47 -2.94 -10.46
CA ALA A 169 -7.49 -3.46 -11.37
C ALA A 169 -7.38 -2.92 -12.81
N ASP A 170 -6.97 -1.65 -12.96
CA ASP A 170 -6.75 -0.99 -14.25
C ASP A 170 -5.37 -1.32 -14.87
N LYS A 171 -4.55 -2.14 -14.20
CA LYS A 171 -3.19 -2.54 -14.59
C LYS A 171 -2.18 -1.41 -14.74
N SER A 172 -2.54 -0.19 -14.35
CA SER A 172 -1.66 0.98 -14.44
C SER A 172 -0.65 1.08 -13.31
N ARG A 173 -0.86 0.33 -12.21
CA ARG A 173 0.03 0.35 -11.04
C ARG A 173 0.39 -1.05 -10.62
N SER A 174 1.60 -1.19 -10.13
CA SER A 174 2.08 -2.42 -9.52
C SER A 174 2.69 -2.14 -8.16
N ALA A 175 2.64 -3.14 -7.28
CA ALA A 175 3.32 -3.10 -6.00
C ALA A 175 4.09 -4.40 -5.80
N VAL A 176 5.36 -4.29 -5.44
CA VAL A 176 6.19 -5.43 -5.06
C VAL A 176 6.36 -5.39 -3.54
N TRP A 177 5.77 -6.36 -2.88
CA TRP A 177 5.95 -6.60 -1.46
C TRP A 177 7.13 -7.53 -1.26
N LYS A 178 8.04 -7.19 -0.35
CA LYS A 178 9.04 -8.11 0.18
C LYS A 178 8.97 -8.12 1.70
N SER A 179 9.18 -9.29 2.29
CA SER A 179 9.29 -9.41 3.74
C SER A 179 10.15 -10.59 4.15
N ASP A 180 10.88 -10.44 5.24
CA ASP A 180 11.61 -11.49 5.93
C ASP A 180 11.55 -11.22 7.45
N LEU A 181 12.49 -11.78 8.22
CA LEU A 181 12.57 -11.55 9.66
C LEU A 181 13.07 -10.15 10.05
N ASN A 182 13.69 -9.43 9.12
CA ASN A 182 14.30 -8.11 9.36
C ASN A 182 13.29 -7.00 9.07
N GLY A 183 12.50 -7.13 8.01
CA GLY A 183 11.63 -6.04 7.61
C GLY A 183 10.57 -6.39 6.60
N ILE A 184 9.79 -5.36 6.27
CA ILE A 184 8.78 -5.36 5.23
C ILE A 184 9.05 -4.14 4.34
N THR A 185 9.06 -4.36 3.03
CA THR A 185 9.14 -3.30 2.04
C THR A 185 8.03 -3.43 1.01
N ILE A 186 7.43 -2.32 0.59
CA ILE A 186 6.49 -2.27 -0.52
C ILE A 186 6.96 -1.22 -1.50
N THR A 187 7.29 -1.65 -2.73
CA THR A 187 7.68 -0.74 -3.81
C THR A 187 6.52 -0.60 -4.78
N TYR A 188 5.95 0.59 -4.88
CA TYR A 188 4.93 0.96 -5.85
C TYR A 188 5.60 1.52 -7.11
N THR A 189 5.06 1.13 -8.26
CA THR A 189 5.46 1.63 -9.58
C THR A 189 4.21 1.98 -10.37
N ARG A 190 4.29 3.07 -11.13
CA ARG A 190 3.23 3.62 -11.98
C ARG A 190 3.56 3.46 -13.46
#